data_AF-A0A7C1H5G1-F1
#
_entry.id   AF-A0A7C1H5G1-F1
#
_cell.length_a   1.000
_cell.length_b   1.000
_cell.length_c   1.000
_cell.angle_alpha   90.00
_cell.angle_beta   90.00
_cell.angle_gamma   90.00
#
_symmetry.space_group_name_H-M   'P 1'
#
loop_
_entity.id
_entity.type
_entity.pdbx_description
1 polymer ?
#
loop_
_entity_poly.entity_id
_entity_poly.type
_entity_poly.pdbx_seq_one_letter_code
_entity_poly.pdbx_strand_id
1 'polypeptide(L)'
;MKPIIYLIILTLLFAPFIVLAADGIEEPQITRPTVRILNSQNFSLEKEFYPFAEDSKAEGANIATADLNNDGFKEIIVAAGRNEKPLVKIFNYKGEFQFEFLAYAENFRKGLKVVAADLFNDGFPEIITAPNEGGGPHIRIFDAKGQNLFSFFAFNKDLRGGANVSVGDVNGNGQPEILVAAGYGMEPVIKIFDNYTNFIKGFYAFEDTFLGGVNVLAADLDNDKKAEIIAAPALGKEPKVRIFDYNGNLIREFLAYAKGFGGGVNLAASDVDRNGYLDILTGAGYSGGSHLCIFDSQGNPKINPKLFVYENFKGGISIADGDIDNDGITEILAATQTISPIGKYNSFKIIEIDIAQQKLFAYFKGLLEKEFIISTGTWKFPTPLGNFHIYAKVPLTRMSGYYGPNHPENYDLPNVPHVMVFYKNYAIHGAYWHWRFGTRVSHGCVNLKLVDAEWLYKWAHIGTPVKIYSSK
;
A
#
# COMPACT_ATOMS: atom_id res chain seq x y z
N MET A 1 52.93 -67.95 -9.73
CA MET A 1 54.12 -67.37 -9.04
C MET A 1 53.93 -65.87 -8.94
N LYS A 2 54.51 -65.28 -7.88
CA LYS A 2 54.34 -63.93 -7.32
C LYS A 2 54.80 -62.76 -8.28
N PRO A 3 54.58 -61.48 -7.90
CA PRO A 3 53.99 -60.39 -8.69
C PRO A 3 55.00 -59.44 -9.35
N ILE A 4 54.53 -58.52 -10.20
CA ILE A 4 55.32 -57.33 -10.61
C ILE A 4 54.44 -56.07 -10.62
N ILE A 5 54.95 -55.08 -9.87
CA ILE A 5 54.52 -53.69 -9.70
C ILE A 5 54.70 -52.92 -11.01
N TYR A 6 53.71 -52.11 -11.42
CA TYR A 6 53.95 -51.04 -12.39
C TYR A 6 53.54 -49.66 -11.85
N LEU A 7 54.60 -48.89 -11.66
CA LEU A 7 54.78 -47.45 -11.60
C LEU A 7 53.73 -46.63 -12.38
N ILE A 8 52.98 -45.78 -11.70
CA ILE A 8 52.15 -44.73 -12.31
C ILE A 8 53.08 -43.54 -12.60
N ILE A 9 53.33 -43.27 -13.88
CA ILE A 9 53.99 -42.05 -14.35
C ILE A 9 52.91 -41.00 -14.62
N LEU A 10 53.08 -39.87 -13.93
CA LEU A 10 52.36 -38.62 -14.05
C LEU A 10 52.66 -37.96 -15.40
N THR A 11 51.65 -37.69 -16.22
CA THR A 11 51.73 -36.69 -17.30
C THR A 11 50.49 -35.79 -17.26
N LEU A 12 50.75 -34.53 -16.89
CA LEU A 12 49.81 -33.42 -17.03
C LEU A 12 49.44 -33.21 -18.50
N LEU A 13 48.14 -33.24 -18.78
CA LEU A 13 47.55 -32.57 -19.94
C LEU A 13 46.43 -31.67 -19.43
N PHE A 14 46.69 -30.36 -19.45
CA PHE A 14 45.69 -29.32 -19.25
C PHE A 14 44.63 -29.43 -20.35
N ALA A 15 43.42 -29.83 -19.99
CA ALA A 15 42.22 -29.57 -20.78
C ALA A 15 41.42 -28.48 -20.05
N PRO A 16 41.04 -27.36 -20.69
CA PRO A 16 40.14 -26.41 -20.07
C PRO A 16 38.79 -27.09 -19.89
N PHE A 17 38.35 -27.24 -18.65
CA PHE A 17 36.94 -27.49 -18.35
C PHE A 17 36.15 -26.30 -18.89
N ILE A 18 35.48 -26.51 -20.02
CA ILE A 18 34.34 -25.68 -20.39
C ILE A 18 33.28 -26.01 -19.36
N VAL A 19 33.15 -25.15 -18.35
CA VAL A 19 31.92 -25.04 -17.58
C VAL A 19 30.90 -24.52 -18.58
N LEU A 20 30.08 -25.42 -19.13
CA LEU A 20 28.77 -25.05 -19.62
C LEU A 20 28.03 -24.51 -18.39
N ALA A 21 27.98 -23.18 -18.27
CA ALA A 21 26.98 -22.53 -17.46
C ALA A 21 25.64 -23.14 -17.91
N ALA A 22 24.97 -23.84 -17.00
CA ALA A 22 23.55 -24.07 -17.19
C ALA A 22 22.93 -22.69 -17.37
N ASP A 23 22.43 -22.42 -18.58
CA ASP A 23 21.66 -21.23 -18.88
C ASP A 23 20.69 -21.02 -17.73
N GLY A 24 20.72 -19.81 -17.16
CA GLY A 24 19.84 -19.41 -16.08
C GLY A 24 18.42 -19.76 -16.49
N ILE A 25 17.82 -20.69 -15.77
CA ILE A 25 16.38 -20.86 -15.80
C ILE A 25 15.86 -19.61 -15.11
N GLU A 26 15.59 -18.56 -15.89
CA GLU A 26 14.75 -17.46 -15.44
C GLU A 26 13.44 -18.09 -14.97
N GLU A 27 13.17 -18.07 -13.66
CA GLU A 27 11.84 -18.42 -13.17
C GLU A 27 10.82 -17.58 -13.93
N PRO A 28 9.70 -18.18 -14.37
CA PRO A 28 8.68 -17.46 -15.11
C PRO A 28 8.26 -16.24 -14.30
N GLN A 29 8.33 -15.06 -14.91
CA GLN A 29 7.79 -13.82 -14.35
C GLN A 29 6.41 -14.12 -13.76
N ILE A 30 6.19 -13.85 -12.47
CA ILE A 30 4.92 -14.15 -11.82
C ILE A 30 3.83 -13.31 -12.50
N THR A 31 3.07 -13.96 -13.38
CA THR A 31 2.09 -13.33 -14.28
C THR A 31 0.68 -13.31 -13.69
N ARG A 32 0.44 -14.09 -12.65
CA ARG A 32 -0.84 -14.21 -11.94
C ARG A 32 -0.61 -14.27 -10.43
N PRO A 33 -1.64 -14.03 -9.60
CA PRO A 33 -1.49 -14.16 -8.16
C PRO A 33 -1.03 -15.57 -7.79
N THR A 34 -0.07 -15.64 -6.88
CA THR A 34 0.52 -16.88 -6.36
C THR A 34 0.53 -16.77 -4.84
N VAL A 35 0.30 -17.88 -4.16
CA VAL A 35 0.43 -18.00 -2.70
C VAL A 35 1.56 -18.96 -2.39
N ARG A 36 2.47 -18.56 -1.50
CA ARG A 36 3.52 -19.41 -0.92
C ARG A 36 3.30 -19.52 0.59
N ILE A 37 3.48 -20.72 1.10
CA ILE A 37 3.39 -21.06 2.52
C ILE A 37 4.79 -21.45 2.98
N LEU A 38 5.29 -20.76 4.00
CA LEU A 38 6.60 -20.97 4.56
C LEU A 38 6.48 -21.45 6.00
N ASN A 39 7.33 -22.39 6.38
CA ASN A 39 7.52 -22.74 7.78
C ASN A 39 8.09 -21.52 8.54
N SER A 40 7.47 -21.08 9.65
CA SER A 40 7.95 -19.89 10.37
C SER A 40 9.33 -20.08 11.04
N GLN A 41 9.74 -21.31 11.39
CA GLN A 41 11.00 -21.53 12.11
C GLN A 41 12.22 -21.54 11.19
N ASN A 42 12.08 -22.13 10.00
CA ASN A 42 13.22 -22.32 9.09
C ASN A 42 13.05 -21.62 7.73
N PHE A 43 11.90 -20.98 7.49
CA PHE A 43 11.56 -20.26 6.25
C PHE A 43 11.60 -21.12 4.98
N SER A 44 11.56 -22.44 5.12
CA SER A 44 11.47 -23.33 3.98
C SER A 44 10.09 -23.25 3.35
N LEU A 45 10.06 -23.35 2.02
CA LEU A 45 8.81 -23.39 1.26
C LEU A 45 8.15 -24.75 1.46
N GLU A 46 6.97 -24.74 2.07
CA GLU A 46 6.16 -25.94 2.27
C GLU A 46 5.17 -26.14 1.12
N LYS A 47 4.60 -25.03 0.62
CA LYS A 47 3.58 -25.07 -0.43
C LYS A 47 3.63 -23.85 -1.34
N GLU A 48 3.31 -24.07 -2.61
CA GLU A 48 2.95 -23.02 -3.56
C GLU A 48 1.66 -23.43 -4.29
N PHE A 49 0.74 -22.48 -4.51
CA PHE A 49 -0.43 -22.69 -5.35
C PHE A 49 -0.93 -21.39 -6.01
N TYR A 50 -1.79 -21.54 -7.01
CA TYR A 50 -2.39 -20.45 -7.78
C TYR A 50 -3.87 -20.32 -7.45
N PRO A 51 -4.30 -19.28 -6.70
CA PRO A 51 -5.68 -19.15 -6.25
C PRO A 51 -6.68 -18.87 -7.39
N PHE A 52 -6.22 -18.31 -8.50
CA PHE A 52 -7.06 -17.93 -9.65
C PHE A 52 -6.66 -18.67 -10.93
N ALA A 53 -7.62 -18.80 -11.84
CA ALA A 53 -7.43 -19.44 -13.14
C ALA A 53 -6.33 -18.74 -13.96
N GLU A 54 -5.74 -19.45 -14.92
CA GLU A 54 -4.64 -18.94 -15.76
C GLU A 54 -5.02 -17.67 -16.55
N ASP A 55 -6.28 -17.54 -16.94
CA ASP A 55 -6.81 -16.41 -17.69
C ASP A 55 -7.28 -15.24 -16.80
N SER A 56 -7.22 -15.40 -15.47
CA SER A 56 -7.60 -14.39 -14.49
C SER A 56 -6.92 -13.06 -14.76
N LYS A 57 -7.66 -11.98 -14.47
CA LYS A 57 -7.15 -10.61 -14.59
C LYS A 57 -6.75 -10.03 -13.25
N ALA A 58 -6.72 -10.84 -12.19
CA ALA A 58 -6.36 -10.40 -10.85
C ALA A 58 -4.95 -9.84 -10.79
N GLU A 59 -4.82 -8.56 -10.47
CA GLU A 59 -3.56 -7.93 -10.14
C GLU A 59 -3.27 -8.14 -8.64
N GLY A 60 -2.57 -9.24 -8.36
CA GLY A 60 -2.24 -9.68 -7.01
C GLY A 60 -3.44 -10.23 -6.21
N ALA A 61 -3.19 -10.53 -4.94
CA ALA A 61 -4.18 -11.00 -4.00
C ALA A 61 -3.91 -10.48 -2.59
N ASN A 62 -4.94 -10.53 -1.74
CA ASN A 62 -4.82 -10.33 -0.29
C ASN A 62 -5.22 -11.63 0.40
N ILE A 63 -4.59 -11.91 1.54
CA ILE A 63 -4.66 -13.22 2.20
C ILE A 63 -4.98 -13.04 3.68
N ALA A 64 -5.76 -13.99 4.22
CA ALA A 64 -6.02 -14.17 5.64
C ALA A 64 -6.13 -15.68 5.93
N THR A 65 -6.10 -16.04 7.20
CA THR A 65 -6.28 -17.41 7.69
C THR A 65 -7.28 -17.41 8.84
N ALA A 66 -8.09 -18.46 8.94
CA ALA A 66 -8.97 -18.70 10.08
C ALA A 66 -9.48 -20.14 10.00
N ASP A 67 -9.77 -20.75 11.15
CA ASP A 67 -10.48 -22.03 11.23
C ASP A 67 -11.99 -21.76 11.03
N LEU A 68 -12.44 -21.69 9.79
CA LEU A 68 -13.81 -21.30 9.42
C LEU A 68 -14.82 -22.41 9.71
N ASN A 69 -14.36 -23.66 9.76
CA ASN A 69 -15.22 -24.84 9.94
C ASN A 69 -15.11 -25.47 11.35
N ASN A 70 -14.22 -24.93 12.20
CA ASN A 70 -13.93 -25.38 13.56
C ASN A 70 -13.46 -26.85 13.63
N ASP A 71 -12.60 -27.25 12.69
CA ASP A 71 -11.98 -28.59 12.64
C ASP A 71 -10.55 -28.62 13.19
N GLY A 72 -10.04 -27.46 13.62
CA GLY A 72 -8.69 -27.25 14.15
C GLY A 72 -7.65 -26.93 13.08
N PHE A 73 -7.98 -27.02 11.79
CA PHE A 73 -7.11 -26.62 10.69
C PHE A 73 -7.58 -25.28 10.13
N LYS A 74 -6.67 -24.32 9.96
CA LYS A 74 -7.07 -23.02 9.41
C LYS A 74 -7.23 -23.09 7.90
N GLU A 75 -8.35 -22.60 7.40
CA GLU A 75 -8.52 -22.30 5.99
C GLU A 75 -7.69 -21.08 5.57
N ILE A 76 -7.27 -21.11 4.30
CA ILE A 76 -6.60 -20.02 3.61
C ILE A 76 -7.65 -19.24 2.82
N ILE A 77 -7.78 -17.96 3.13
CA ILE A 77 -8.78 -17.06 2.56
C ILE A 77 -8.07 -16.10 1.61
N VAL A 78 -8.38 -16.18 0.32
CA VAL A 78 -7.72 -15.37 -0.71
C VAL A 78 -8.73 -14.44 -1.38
N ALA A 79 -8.51 -13.15 -1.22
CA ALA A 79 -9.26 -12.08 -1.85
C ALA A 79 -8.59 -11.60 -3.15
N ALA A 80 -9.39 -11.48 -4.21
CA ALA A 80 -8.89 -11.03 -5.52
C ALA A 80 -8.41 -9.57 -5.49
N GLY A 81 -7.30 -9.32 -6.18
CA GLY A 81 -6.78 -7.99 -6.46
C GLY A 81 -7.58 -7.24 -7.53
N ARG A 82 -7.00 -6.19 -8.11
CA ARG A 82 -7.67 -5.37 -9.14
C ARG A 82 -7.96 -6.17 -10.40
N ASN A 83 -8.86 -5.63 -11.23
CA ASN A 83 -9.21 -6.13 -12.56
C ASN A 83 -9.87 -7.52 -12.59
N GLU A 84 -9.98 -8.20 -11.45
CA GLU A 84 -10.82 -9.38 -11.28
C GLU A 84 -12.17 -9.05 -10.63
N LYS A 85 -13.14 -9.95 -10.81
CA LYS A 85 -14.36 -9.98 -9.99
C LYS A 85 -13.99 -9.91 -8.49
N PRO A 86 -14.87 -9.37 -7.62
CA PRO A 86 -14.63 -9.29 -6.18
C PRO A 86 -14.76 -10.67 -5.51
N LEU A 87 -13.95 -11.62 -5.96
CA LEU A 87 -13.94 -12.99 -5.48
C LEU A 87 -13.19 -13.08 -4.15
N VAL A 88 -13.79 -13.80 -3.22
CA VAL A 88 -13.12 -14.37 -2.06
C VAL A 88 -13.16 -15.87 -2.25
N LYS A 89 -11.98 -16.51 -2.24
CA LYS A 89 -11.79 -17.94 -2.47
C LYS A 89 -11.20 -18.58 -1.24
N ILE A 90 -11.78 -19.70 -0.83
CA ILE A 90 -11.39 -20.43 0.36
C ILE A 90 -10.70 -21.72 -0.05
N PHE A 91 -9.57 -22.00 0.60
CA PHE A 91 -8.77 -23.20 0.42
C PHE A 91 -8.55 -23.84 1.79
N ASN A 92 -8.41 -25.16 1.84
CA ASN A 92 -7.93 -25.81 3.06
C ASN A 92 -6.43 -25.53 3.28
N TYR A 93 -5.89 -25.98 4.41
CA TYR A 93 -4.48 -25.84 4.75
C TYR A 93 -3.52 -26.45 3.71
N LYS A 94 -3.99 -27.44 2.92
CA LYS A 94 -3.21 -28.06 1.83
C LYS A 94 -3.18 -27.23 0.54
N GLY A 95 -3.88 -26.09 0.50
CA GLY A 95 -4.04 -25.24 -0.69
C GLY A 95 -5.07 -25.78 -1.69
N GLU A 96 -5.98 -26.66 -1.27
CA GLU A 96 -7.03 -27.24 -2.11
C GLU A 96 -8.31 -26.39 -2.01
N PHE A 97 -8.83 -25.99 -3.17
CA PHE A 97 -10.03 -25.15 -3.27
C PHE A 97 -11.25 -25.80 -2.60
N GLN A 98 -11.96 -25.03 -1.76
CA GLN A 98 -13.19 -25.45 -1.09
C GLN A 98 -14.41 -24.78 -1.74
N PHE A 99 -14.47 -23.45 -1.72
CA PHE A 99 -15.56 -22.68 -2.33
C PHE A 99 -15.15 -21.22 -2.60
N GLU A 100 -16.02 -20.48 -3.29
CA GLU A 100 -15.85 -19.05 -3.54
C GLU A 100 -17.18 -18.30 -3.48
N PHE A 101 -17.11 -16.99 -3.23
CA PHE A 101 -18.26 -16.10 -3.30
C PHE A 101 -17.86 -14.70 -3.78
N LEU A 102 -18.85 -13.92 -4.23
CA LEU A 102 -18.67 -12.52 -4.61
C LEU A 102 -18.95 -11.61 -3.41
N ALA A 103 -17.93 -10.93 -2.90
CA ALA A 103 -18.10 -10.02 -1.78
C ALA A 103 -18.82 -8.71 -2.17
N TYR A 104 -18.73 -8.29 -3.44
CA TYR A 104 -19.35 -7.08 -3.97
C TYR A 104 -20.04 -7.35 -5.30
N ALA A 105 -20.69 -6.33 -5.87
CA ALA A 105 -21.34 -6.44 -7.18
C ALA A 105 -20.39 -7.02 -8.24
N GLU A 106 -20.88 -7.92 -9.09
CA GLU A 106 -20.06 -8.70 -10.01
C GLU A 106 -19.21 -7.84 -10.97
N ASN A 107 -19.62 -6.60 -11.26
CA ASN A 107 -18.89 -5.66 -12.12
C ASN A 107 -17.82 -4.83 -11.38
N PHE A 108 -17.67 -5.00 -10.06
CA PHE A 108 -16.65 -4.33 -9.27
C PHE A 108 -15.26 -4.89 -9.58
N ARG A 109 -14.27 -4.02 -9.85
CA ARG A 109 -12.93 -4.43 -10.34
C ARG A 109 -11.78 -3.79 -9.56
N LYS A 110 -12.04 -3.25 -8.37
CA LYS A 110 -11.01 -2.50 -7.61
C LYS A 110 -10.17 -3.37 -6.69
N GLY A 111 -10.52 -4.66 -6.55
CA GLY A 111 -9.88 -5.60 -5.64
C GLY A 111 -10.30 -5.42 -4.19
N LEU A 112 -9.96 -6.40 -3.37
CA LEU A 112 -10.43 -6.51 -1.99
C LEU A 112 -9.27 -6.72 -1.02
N LYS A 113 -9.38 -6.14 0.18
CA LYS A 113 -8.73 -6.64 1.40
C LYS A 113 -9.64 -7.67 2.07
N VAL A 114 -9.03 -8.60 2.80
CA VAL A 114 -9.74 -9.61 3.58
C VAL A 114 -9.05 -9.81 4.93
N VAL A 115 -9.85 -10.02 5.96
CA VAL A 115 -9.46 -10.45 7.30
C VAL A 115 -10.49 -11.49 7.74
N ALA A 116 -10.09 -12.41 8.61
CA ALA A 116 -11.03 -13.28 9.29
C ALA A 116 -10.73 -13.34 10.79
N ALA A 117 -11.78 -13.33 11.59
CA ALA A 117 -11.72 -13.36 13.06
C ALA A 117 -13.10 -13.74 13.61
N ASP A 118 -13.13 -14.41 14.76
CA ASP A 118 -14.35 -14.69 15.52
C ASP A 118 -14.86 -13.40 16.15
N LEU A 119 -15.75 -12.69 15.45
CA LEU A 119 -16.22 -11.37 15.81
C LEU A 119 -17.27 -11.41 16.93
N PHE A 120 -17.93 -12.57 17.10
CA PHE A 120 -19.00 -12.78 18.07
C PHE A 120 -18.63 -13.69 19.24
N ASN A 121 -17.39 -14.20 19.27
CA ASN A 121 -16.90 -15.18 20.25
C ASN A 121 -17.77 -16.44 20.32
N ASP A 122 -18.26 -16.92 19.18
CA ASP A 122 -19.08 -18.13 19.10
C ASP A 122 -18.29 -19.35 18.60
N GLY A 123 -16.99 -19.18 18.33
CA GLY A 123 -16.10 -20.20 17.81
C GLY A 123 -16.13 -20.33 16.29
N PHE A 124 -16.88 -19.49 15.57
CA PHE A 124 -16.94 -19.49 14.10
C PHE A 124 -16.48 -18.14 13.55
N PRO A 125 -15.27 -18.05 12.97
CA PRO A 125 -14.75 -16.81 12.43
C PRO A 125 -15.58 -16.23 11.28
N GLU A 126 -15.82 -14.93 11.33
CA GLU A 126 -16.38 -14.15 10.23
C GLU A 126 -15.31 -13.75 9.22
N ILE A 127 -15.72 -13.64 7.96
CA ILE A 127 -14.89 -13.08 6.89
C ILE A 127 -15.27 -11.62 6.69
N ILE A 128 -14.30 -10.72 6.80
CA ILE A 128 -14.51 -9.27 6.66
C ILE A 128 -13.73 -8.79 5.46
N THR A 129 -14.41 -8.05 4.59
CA THR A 129 -13.81 -7.51 3.36
C THR A 129 -13.93 -6.00 3.30
N ALA A 130 -12.93 -5.38 2.69
CA ALA A 130 -12.93 -3.96 2.37
C ALA A 130 -12.46 -3.75 0.92
N PRO A 131 -13.05 -2.83 0.16
CA PRO A 131 -12.54 -2.41 -1.12
C PRO A 131 -11.14 -1.84 -1.02
N ASN A 132 -10.28 -2.24 -1.96
CA ASN A 132 -9.04 -1.54 -2.22
C ASN A 132 -9.32 -0.16 -2.86
N GLU A 133 -8.24 0.57 -3.09
CA GLU A 133 -8.19 1.82 -3.85
C GLU A 133 -9.12 1.88 -5.08
N GLY A 134 -9.86 2.98 -5.22
CA GLY A 134 -10.83 3.21 -6.29
C GLY A 134 -12.22 2.68 -5.94
N GLY A 135 -12.35 1.89 -4.88
CA GLY A 135 -13.61 1.49 -4.26
C GLY A 135 -13.99 2.40 -3.08
N GLY A 136 -15.25 2.33 -2.64
CA GLY A 136 -15.72 3.07 -1.47
C GLY A 136 -15.25 2.43 -0.16
N PRO A 137 -15.32 3.15 0.98
CA PRO A 137 -14.99 2.61 2.30
C PRO A 137 -16.11 1.72 2.87
N HIS A 138 -16.65 0.81 2.04
CA HIS A 138 -17.75 -0.10 2.39
C HIS A 138 -17.15 -1.36 3.01
N ILE A 139 -17.41 -1.61 4.28
CA ILE A 139 -17.01 -2.85 4.94
C ILE A 139 -18.17 -3.84 4.85
N ARG A 140 -17.86 -5.10 4.52
CA ARG A 140 -18.84 -6.19 4.47
C ARG A 140 -18.33 -7.37 5.29
N ILE A 141 -19.21 -7.90 6.13
CA ILE A 141 -18.97 -9.01 7.04
C ILE A 141 -19.80 -10.19 6.55
N PHE A 142 -19.19 -11.36 6.47
CA PHE A 142 -19.78 -12.60 5.98
C PHE A 142 -19.56 -13.71 7.00
N ASP A 143 -20.48 -14.67 7.02
CA ASP A 143 -20.25 -15.93 7.72
C ASP A 143 -19.22 -16.80 6.97
N ALA A 144 -18.87 -17.94 7.58
CA ALA A 144 -17.97 -18.94 7.01
C ALA A 144 -18.45 -19.54 5.66
N LYS A 145 -19.68 -19.27 5.22
CA LYS A 145 -20.24 -19.74 3.93
C LYS A 145 -20.33 -18.63 2.89
N GLY A 146 -19.88 -17.41 3.22
CA GLY A 146 -19.94 -16.26 2.33
C GLY A 146 -21.32 -15.56 2.29
N GLN A 147 -22.22 -15.84 3.24
CA GLN A 147 -23.47 -15.11 3.39
C GLN A 147 -23.20 -13.77 4.08
N ASN A 148 -23.63 -12.67 3.49
CA ASN A 148 -23.45 -11.35 4.09
C ASN A 148 -24.31 -11.21 5.36
N LEU A 149 -23.66 -10.93 6.49
CA LEU A 149 -24.29 -10.68 7.78
C LEU A 149 -24.55 -9.18 7.99
N PHE A 150 -23.50 -8.38 7.79
CA PHE A 150 -23.52 -6.93 8.01
C PHE A 150 -22.80 -6.19 6.89
N SER A 151 -23.13 -4.92 6.73
CA SER A 151 -22.33 -4.01 5.94
C SER A 151 -22.53 -2.55 6.35
N PHE A 152 -21.48 -1.74 6.24
CA PHE A 152 -21.53 -0.33 6.61
C PHE A 152 -20.43 0.48 5.91
N PHE A 153 -20.62 1.79 5.79
CA PHE A 153 -19.54 2.68 5.33
C PHE A 153 -18.80 3.27 6.52
N ALA A 154 -17.53 2.90 6.69
CA ALA A 154 -16.71 3.37 7.83
C ALA A 154 -16.34 4.86 7.73
N PHE A 155 -16.30 5.38 6.50
CA PHE A 155 -16.03 6.79 6.19
C PHE A 155 -17.10 7.34 5.25
N ASN A 156 -16.96 8.59 4.80
CA ASN A 156 -17.88 9.15 3.83
C ASN A 156 -17.96 8.24 2.58
N LYS A 157 -19.18 7.78 2.27
CA LYS A 157 -19.48 6.83 1.18
C LYS A 157 -19.04 7.31 -0.21
N ASP A 158 -18.84 8.62 -0.39
CA ASP A 158 -18.45 9.21 -1.67
C ASP A 158 -16.93 9.18 -1.89
N LEU A 159 -16.15 8.88 -0.84
CA LEU A 159 -14.71 8.66 -0.95
C LEU A 159 -14.42 7.38 -1.74
N ARG A 160 -13.27 7.37 -2.43
CA ARG A 160 -12.83 6.24 -3.28
C ARG A 160 -11.45 5.72 -2.90
N GLY A 161 -11.02 5.99 -1.66
CA GLY A 161 -9.72 5.52 -1.16
C GLY A 161 -9.67 4.03 -0.83
N GLY A 162 -10.83 3.37 -0.77
CA GLY A 162 -10.96 2.07 -0.12
C GLY A 162 -10.83 2.18 1.40
N ALA A 163 -10.58 1.05 2.04
CA ALA A 163 -10.24 0.97 3.46
C ALA A 163 -9.36 -0.26 3.72
N ASN A 164 -8.58 -0.21 4.80
CA ASN A 164 -7.92 -1.39 5.37
C ASN A 164 -8.61 -1.76 6.67
N VAL A 165 -8.71 -3.04 6.97
CA VAL A 165 -9.48 -3.56 8.11
C VAL A 165 -8.62 -4.51 8.92
N SER A 166 -8.84 -4.55 10.23
CA SER A 166 -8.31 -5.54 11.17
C SER A 166 -9.32 -5.74 12.30
N VAL A 167 -9.19 -6.82 13.06
CA VAL A 167 -10.07 -7.18 14.17
C VAL A 167 -9.25 -7.62 15.37
N GLY A 168 -9.65 -7.18 16.56
CA GLY A 168 -9.04 -7.62 17.81
C GLY A 168 -9.68 -6.90 19.01
N ASP A 169 -9.60 -7.52 20.19
CA ASP A 169 -10.06 -6.90 21.44
C ASP A 169 -9.06 -5.84 21.89
N VAL A 170 -9.23 -4.61 21.39
CA VAL A 170 -8.30 -3.51 21.68
C VAL A 170 -8.68 -2.77 22.94
N ASN A 171 -9.86 -3.03 23.51
CA ASN A 171 -10.33 -2.36 24.72
C ASN A 171 -10.21 -3.23 25.99
N GLY A 172 -10.02 -4.55 25.85
CA GLY A 172 -9.81 -5.52 26.91
C GLY A 172 -11.11 -6.03 27.56
N ASN A 173 -12.25 -5.99 26.86
CA ASN A 173 -13.56 -6.42 27.39
C ASN A 173 -13.90 -7.88 27.06
N GLY A 174 -13.00 -8.59 26.36
CA GLY A 174 -13.19 -9.95 25.87
C GLY A 174 -14.02 -10.03 24.60
N GLN A 175 -14.38 -8.91 23.95
CA GLN A 175 -15.12 -8.85 22.68
C GLN A 175 -14.28 -8.09 21.66
N PRO A 176 -14.05 -8.63 20.45
CA PRO A 176 -13.20 -7.95 19.49
C PRO A 176 -13.89 -6.74 18.85
N GLU A 177 -13.10 -5.71 18.57
CA GLU A 177 -13.50 -4.56 17.78
C GLU A 177 -13.08 -4.68 16.31
N ILE A 178 -13.79 -3.97 15.43
CA ILE A 178 -13.41 -3.78 14.04
C ILE A 178 -12.63 -2.48 13.91
N LEU A 179 -11.37 -2.58 13.53
CA LEU A 179 -10.51 -1.45 13.21
C LEU A 179 -10.57 -1.19 11.72
N VAL A 180 -10.95 0.02 11.32
CA VAL A 180 -10.99 0.44 9.93
C VAL A 180 -10.09 1.65 9.74
N ALA A 181 -9.01 1.44 8.99
CA ALA A 181 -8.05 2.46 8.64
C ALA A 181 -8.38 3.07 7.27
N ALA A 182 -8.22 4.38 7.18
CA ALA A 182 -8.45 5.15 5.98
C ALA A 182 -7.54 4.69 4.83
N GLY A 183 -8.14 4.46 3.67
CA GLY A 183 -7.42 4.17 2.44
C GLY A 183 -6.78 5.42 1.81
N TYR A 184 -6.42 5.30 0.55
CA TYR A 184 -5.69 6.33 -0.19
C TYR A 184 -6.49 7.62 -0.41
N GLY A 185 -5.81 8.77 -0.38
CA GLY A 185 -6.44 10.08 -0.61
C GLY A 185 -7.34 10.56 0.53
N MET A 186 -7.35 9.84 1.65
CA MET A 186 -8.12 10.15 2.85
C MET A 186 -7.16 10.52 3.98
N GLU A 187 -7.65 11.32 4.92
CA GLU A 187 -6.93 11.61 6.15
C GLU A 187 -6.57 10.29 6.88
N PRO A 188 -5.37 10.17 7.48
CA PRO A 188 -4.81 8.90 7.94
C PRO A 188 -5.38 8.50 9.32
N VAL A 189 -6.70 8.39 9.37
CA VAL A 189 -7.48 8.09 10.56
C VAL A 189 -7.72 6.58 10.66
N ILE A 190 -7.55 6.04 11.87
CA ILE A 190 -8.06 4.73 12.26
C ILE A 190 -9.36 4.95 13.03
N LYS A 191 -10.43 4.29 12.61
CA LYS A 191 -11.71 4.27 13.32
C LYS A 191 -11.93 2.89 13.92
N ILE A 192 -12.46 2.87 15.13
CA ILE A 192 -12.77 1.67 15.90
C ILE A 192 -14.29 1.55 15.98
N PHE A 193 -14.80 0.38 15.66
CA PHE A 193 -16.21 0.02 15.73
C PHE A 193 -16.37 -1.20 16.64
N ASP A 194 -17.52 -1.32 17.30
CA ASP A 194 -17.85 -2.56 17.99
C ASP A 194 -18.13 -3.70 16.99
N ASN A 195 -18.30 -4.92 17.50
CA ASN A 195 -18.67 -6.10 16.72
C ASN A 195 -20.03 -5.99 16.00
N TYR A 196 -20.88 -5.03 16.38
CA TYR A 196 -22.14 -4.71 15.73
C TYR A 196 -22.06 -3.50 14.79
N THR A 197 -20.85 -3.07 14.42
CA THR A 197 -20.55 -1.99 13.47
C THR A 197 -20.87 -0.57 13.96
N ASN A 198 -21.16 -0.38 15.25
CA ASN A 198 -21.35 0.96 15.81
C ASN A 198 -19.99 1.64 15.99
N PHE A 199 -19.91 2.90 15.56
CA PHE A 199 -18.70 3.70 15.73
C PHE A 199 -18.44 4.01 17.21
N ILE A 200 -17.25 3.66 17.69
CA ILE A 200 -16.80 3.96 19.05
C ILE A 200 -15.99 5.25 19.05
N LYS A 201 -14.88 5.28 18.31
CA LYS A 201 -13.95 6.42 18.26
C LYS A 201 -12.98 6.33 17.09
N GLY A 202 -12.16 7.36 16.90
CA GLY A 202 -11.05 7.32 15.94
C GLY A 202 -9.96 8.32 16.28
N PHE A 203 -8.78 8.10 15.71
CA PHE A 203 -7.58 8.92 15.92
C PHE A 203 -6.70 8.95 14.66
N TYR A 204 -5.82 9.95 14.56
CA TYR A 204 -4.84 10.06 13.48
C TYR A 204 -3.63 9.15 13.76
N ALA A 205 -3.36 8.18 12.88
CA ALA A 205 -2.16 7.34 12.98
C ALA A 205 -0.90 8.06 12.46
N PHE A 206 -1.09 9.00 11.55
CA PHE A 206 -0.03 9.83 10.95
C PHE A 206 -0.46 11.28 10.86
N GLU A 207 0.48 12.15 10.50
CA GLU A 207 0.21 13.58 10.33
C GLU A 207 -0.90 13.79 9.29
N ASP A 208 -1.84 14.69 9.55
CA ASP A 208 -3.05 14.94 8.74
C ASP A 208 -2.78 15.22 7.24
N THR A 209 -1.60 15.74 6.91
CA THR A 209 -1.15 15.95 5.52
C THR A 209 -0.75 14.67 4.78
N PHE A 210 -0.68 13.53 5.45
CA PHE A 210 -0.36 12.24 4.84
C PHE A 210 -1.61 11.56 4.27
N LEU A 211 -1.65 11.37 2.95
CA LEU A 211 -2.81 10.82 2.23
C LEU A 211 -2.50 9.49 1.52
N GLY A 212 -1.42 8.80 1.92
CA GLY A 212 -0.99 7.54 1.31
C GLY A 212 -1.75 6.31 1.79
N GLY A 213 -2.73 6.48 2.68
CA GLY A 213 -3.47 5.40 3.31
C GLY A 213 -2.71 4.72 4.46
N VAL A 214 -3.46 4.03 5.31
CA VAL A 214 -2.95 3.38 6.51
C VAL A 214 -3.30 1.90 6.49
N ASN A 215 -2.29 1.04 6.58
CA ASN A 215 -2.49 -0.37 6.91
C ASN A 215 -2.57 -0.49 8.44
N VAL A 216 -3.45 -1.37 8.94
CA VAL A 216 -3.72 -1.54 10.37
C VAL A 216 -3.76 -3.01 10.73
N LEU A 217 -3.30 -3.34 11.94
CA LEU A 217 -3.37 -4.64 12.57
C LEU A 217 -3.67 -4.47 14.06
N ALA A 218 -4.58 -5.27 14.60
CA ALA A 218 -4.75 -5.45 16.04
C ALA A 218 -4.04 -6.74 16.47
N ALA A 219 -3.16 -6.67 17.47
CA ALA A 219 -2.45 -7.82 18.02
C ALA A 219 -2.04 -7.56 19.47
N ASP A 220 -2.19 -8.56 20.33
CA ASP A 220 -1.74 -8.50 21.74
C ASP A 220 -0.24 -8.81 21.80
N LEU A 221 0.59 -7.77 21.78
CA LEU A 221 2.04 -7.88 21.67
C LEU A 221 2.72 -8.10 23.02
N ASP A 222 2.05 -7.74 24.12
CA ASP A 222 2.60 -7.86 25.48
C ASP A 222 1.85 -8.87 26.38
N ASN A 223 0.86 -9.57 25.82
CA ASN A 223 0.09 -10.65 26.43
C ASN A 223 -0.72 -10.20 27.65
N ASP A 224 -1.22 -8.96 27.64
CA ASP A 224 -2.10 -8.41 28.66
C ASP A 224 -3.60 -8.69 28.38
N LYS A 225 -3.91 -9.42 27.30
CA LYS A 225 -5.25 -9.73 26.75
C LYS A 225 -5.95 -8.55 26.11
N LYS A 226 -5.22 -7.48 25.81
CA LYS A 226 -5.72 -6.32 25.10
C LYS A 226 -4.80 -6.04 23.93
N ALA A 227 -5.35 -6.14 22.73
CA ALA A 227 -4.59 -5.90 21.52
C ALA A 227 -4.11 -4.45 21.42
N GLU A 228 -2.83 -4.28 21.06
CA GLU A 228 -2.30 -3.03 20.55
C GLU A 228 -2.81 -2.75 19.14
N ILE A 229 -2.82 -1.48 18.77
CA ILE A 229 -3.14 -1.03 17.41
C ILE A 229 -1.84 -0.71 16.68
N ILE A 230 -1.48 -1.55 15.71
CA ILE A 230 -0.29 -1.40 14.89
C ILE A 230 -0.70 -0.76 13.56
N ALA A 231 -0.06 0.34 13.19
CA ALA A 231 -0.33 1.09 11.98
C ALA A 231 0.94 1.30 11.17
N ALA A 232 0.82 1.21 9.85
CA ALA A 232 1.92 1.52 8.94
C ALA A 232 1.43 2.23 7.67
N PRO A 233 2.26 3.04 7.01
CA PRO A 233 1.88 3.67 5.75
C PRO A 233 1.60 2.64 4.67
N ALA A 234 0.50 2.81 3.94
CA ALA A 234 0.20 1.96 2.78
C ALA A 234 1.01 2.38 1.53
N LEU A 235 1.40 3.65 1.40
CA LEU A 235 2.29 4.14 0.33
C LEU A 235 2.82 5.56 0.65
N GLY A 236 3.94 5.95 0.04
CA GLY A 236 4.35 7.35 -0.13
C GLY A 236 4.90 8.05 1.12
N LYS A 237 5.21 7.30 2.19
CA LYS A 237 5.85 7.80 3.40
C LYS A 237 6.93 6.83 3.85
N GLU A 238 7.85 7.31 4.70
CA GLU A 238 8.84 6.45 5.37
C GLU A 238 8.15 5.21 5.96
N PRO A 239 8.77 4.02 5.90
CA PRO A 239 8.14 2.74 6.22
C PRO A 239 8.13 2.51 7.73
N LYS A 240 7.53 3.45 8.44
CA LYS A 240 7.53 3.52 9.90
C LYS A 240 6.30 2.82 10.44
N VAL A 241 6.51 1.75 11.17
CA VAL A 241 5.48 1.07 11.95
C VAL A 241 5.30 1.84 13.25
N ARG A 242 4.05 2.16 13.58
CA ARG A 242 3.64 2.86 14.80
C ARG A 242 2.68 1.97 15.58
N ILE A 243 2.88 1.86 16.88
CA ILE A 243 2.06 1.04 17.76
C ILE A 243 1.38 1.97 18.76
N PHE A 244 0.07 1.82 18.90
CA PHE A 244 -0.77 2.66 19.73
C PHE A 244 -1.51 1.82 20.76
N ASP A 245 -1.81 2.44 21.90
CA ASP A 245 -2.81 1.91 22.82
C ASP A 245 -4.22 2.12 22.24
N TYR A 246 -5.22 1.54 22.92
CA TYR A 246 -6.63 1.78 22.61
C TYR A 246 -6.99 3.27 22.47
N ASN A 247 -6.40 4.14 23.29
CA ASN A 247 -6.72 5.56 23.33
C ASN A 247 -6.10 6.36 22.17
N GLY A 248 -5.31 5.71 21.32
CA GLY A 248 -4.60 6.35 20.22
C GLY A 248 -3.31 7.03 20.68
N ASN A 249 -2.82 6.74 21.89
CA ASN A 249 -1.51 7.20 22.34
C ASN A 249 -0.42 6.33 21.71
N LEU A 250 0.58 6.97 21.12
CA LEU A 250 1.73 6.27 20.56
C LEU A 250 2.54 5.62 21.68
N ILE A 251 2.66 4.29 21.64
CA ILE A 251 3.50 3.51 22.55
C ILE A 251 4.94 3.48 22.01
N ARG A 252 5.10 3.17 20.72
CA ARG A 252 6.41 3.03 20.07
C ARG A 252 6.33 3.18 18.55
N GLU A 253 7.48 3.42 17.94
CA GLU A 253 7.62 3.43 16.49
C GLU A 253 9.02 2.96 16.05
N PHE A 254 9.08 2.29 14.90
CA PHE A 254 10.34 1.81 14.31
C PHE A 254 10.26 1.77 12.77
N LEU A 255 11.40 1.69 12.10
CA LEU A 255 11.48 1.55 10.64
C LEU A 255 11.46 0.06 10.26
N ALA A 256 10.46 -0.37 9.49
CA ALA A 256 10.38 -1.74 8.96
C ALA A 256 11.35 -1.98 7.79
N TYR A 257 11.64 -0.93 7.02
CA TYR A 257 12.57 -0.98 5.88
C TYR A 257 13.46 0.25 5.85
N ALA A 258 14.38 0.30 4.88
CA ALA A 258 15.24 1.45 4.67
C ALA A 258 14.42 2.75 4.58
N LYS A 259 14.90 3.82 5.23
CA LYS A 259 14.18 5.11 5.37
C LYS A 259 13.63 5.67 4.05
N GLY A 260 14.34 5.46 2.93
CA GLY A 260 13.93 5.91 1.60
C GLY A 260 12.86 5.05 0.91
N PHE A 261 12.44 3.93 1.51
CA PHE A 261 11.43 3.04 0.94
C PHE A 261 10.02 3.56 1.23
N GLY A 262 9.34 4.05 0.18
CA GLY A 262 7.97 4.55 0.26
C GLY A 262 6.91 3.60 -0.29
N GLY A 263 7.23 2.31 -0.46
CA GLY A 263 6.35 1.34 -1.12
C GLY A 263 5.16 0.85 -0.28
N GLY A 264 5.18 1.17 1.02
CA GLY A 264 4.18 0.71 1.98
C GLY A 264 4.59 -0.54 2.76
N VAL A 265 3.90 -0.79 3.86
CA VAL A 265 4.21 -1.89 4.79
C VAL A 265 2.91 -2.66 5.08
N ASN A 266 2.84 -3.91 4.62
CA ASN A 266 1.77 -4.85 5.02
C ASN A 266 2.14 -5.49 6.36
N LEU A 267 1.15 -5.78 7.20
CA LEU A 267 1.33 -6.20 8.59
C LEU A 267 0.68 -7.57 8.83
N ALA A 268 1.33 -8.40 9.63
CA ALA A 268 0.78 -9.60 10.26
C ALA A 268 1.48 -9.78 11.64
N ALA A 269 0.96 -10.66 12.50
CA ALA A 269 1.58 -10.87 13.81
C ALA A 269 1.40 -12.30 14.30
N SER A 270 2.51 -12.93 14.67
CA SER A 270 2.54 -14.32 15.12
C SER A 270 3.72 -14.61 16.02
N ASP A 271 3.61 -15.63 16.88
CA ASP A 271 4.74 -16.10 17.71
C ASP A 271 5.68 -17.00 16.89
N VAL A 272 6.54 -16.37 16.08
CA VAL A 272 7.42 -17.06 15.12
C VAL A 272 8.55 -17.83 15.81
N ASP A 273 9.05 -17.35 16.96
CA ASP A 273 10.11 -18.01 17.72
C ASP A 273 9.61 -18.85 18.91
N ARG A 274 8.29 -18.97 19.08
CA ARG A 274 7.61 -19.75 20.12
C ARG A 274 8.00 -19.34 21.53
N ASN A 275 8.19 -18.04 21.76
CA ASN A 275 8.54 -17.51 23.07
C ASN A 275 7.31 -17.08 23.90
N GLY A 276 6.10 -17.25 23.36
CA GLY A 276 4.84 -16.89 23.99
C GLY A 276 4.41 -15.44 23.78
N TYR A 277 5.14 -14.67 22.98
CA TYR A 277 4.82 -13.29 22.60
C TYR A 277 4.74 -13.18 21.08
N LEU A 278 3.78 -12.39 20.59
CA LEU A 278 3.65 -12.16 19.17
C LEU A 278 4.80 -11.32 18.62
N ASP A 279 5.32 -11.74 17.48
CA ASP A 279 6.22 -10.97 16.64
C ASP A 279 5.45 -10.18 15.59
N ILE A 280 6.01 -9.05 15.18
CA ILE A 280 5.48 -8.22 14.11
C ILE A 280 6.13 -8.65 12.80
N LEU A 281 5.32 -9.17 11.90
CA LEU A 281 5.74 -9.52 10.54
C LEU A 281 5.38 -8.36 9.61
N THR A 282 6.33 -7.99 8.75
CA THR A 282 6.13 -6.95 7.75
C THR A 282 6.44 -7.46 6.35
N GLY A 283 5.49 -7.26 5.43
CA GLY A 283 5.66 -7.53 4.01
C GLY A 283 5.79 -6.24 3.22
N ALA A 284 6.81 -6.12 2.37
CA ALA A 284 7.04 -4.89 1.64
C ALA A 284 5.92 -4.70 0.61
N GLY A 285 5.43 -3.46 0.51
CA GLY A 285 4.45 -3.08 -0.49
C GLY A 285 5.08 -2.85 -1.87
N TYR A 286 4.45 -1.99 -2.66
CA TYR A 286 4.82 -1.70 -4.04
C TYR A 286 6.32 -1.39 -4.19
N SER A 287 6.98 -1.98 -5.19
CA SER A 287 8.41 -1.81 -5.51
C SER A 287 9.43 -2.33 -4.48
N GLY A 288 8.96 -2.78 -3.30
CA GLY A 288 9.82 -3.35 -2.27
C GLY A 288 10.21 -4.80 -2.54
N GLY A 289 9.58 -5.42 -3.54
CA GLY A 289 9.67 -6.85 -3.78
C GLY A 289 9.04 -7.68 -2.68
N SER A 290 9.32 -8.97 -2.69
CA SER A 290 8.77 -9.93 -1.74
C SER A 290 9.47 -9.92 -0.38
N HIS A 291 9.99 -8.76 0.04
CA HIS A 291 10.81 -8.64 1.24
C HIS A 291 9.95 -8.77 2.50
N LEU A 292 10.18 -9.84 3.24
CA LEU A 292 9.59 -10.13 4.54
C LEU A 292 10.61 -9.78 5.64
N CYS A 293 10.16 -9.08 6.67
CA CYS A 293 10.95 -8.81 7.88
C CYS A 293 10.14 -9.18 9.12
N ILE A 294 10.83 -9.54 10.20
CA ILE A 294 10.24 -9.99 11.45
C ILE A 294 10.89 -9.22 12.59
N PHE A 295 10.07 -8.66 13.47
CA PHE A 295 10.47 -7.84 14.60
C PHE A 295 9.84 -8.38 15.87
N ASP A 296 10.54 -8.23 17.01
CA ASP A 296 9.92 -8.44 18.31
C ASP A 296 8.86 -7.36 18.62
N SER A 297 8.13 -7.52 19.72
CA SER A 297 7.14 -6.55 20.22
C SER A 297 7.70 -5.15 20.49
N GLN A 298 9.02 -5.02 20.63
CA GLN A 298 9.70 -3.74 20.84
C GLN A 298 10.11 -3.06 19.51
N GLY A 299 10.02 -3.76 18.39
CA GLY A 299 10.46 -3.29 17.07
C GLY A 299 11.92 -3.60 16.74
N ASN A 300 12.58 -4.49 17.50
CA ASN A 300 13.92 -4.96 17.17
C ASN A 300 13.85 -6.09 16.14
N PRO A 301 14.69 -6.07 15.10
CA PRO A 301 14.69 -7.13 14.08
C PRO A 301 15.14 -8.47 14.69
N LYS A 302 14.32 -9.50 14.53
CA LYS A 302 14.62 -10.89 14.98
C LYS A 302 15.37 -11.71 13.94
N ILE A 303 15.07 -11.50 12.65
CA ILE A 303 15.66 -12.28 11.53
C ILE A 303 16.34 -11.36 10.51
N ASN A 304 17.36 -11.91 9.86
CA ASN A 304 18.24 -11.23 8.90
C ASN A 304 17.42 -10.67 7.69
N PRO A 305 17.60 -9.39 7.31
CA PRO A 305 16.81 -8.61 6.33
C PRO A 305 16.98 -9.01 4.85
N LYS A 306 17.01 -10.30 4.53
CA LYS A 306 17.14 -10.81 3.15
C LYS A 306 16.16 -11.93 2.82
N LEU A 307 15.06 -12.04 3.55
CA LEU A 307 14.03 -13.01 3.21
C LEU A 307 13.14 -12.45 2.11
N PHE A 308 13.35 -12.92 0.87
CA PHE A 308 12.52 -12.62 -0.27
C PHE A 308 11.68 -13.84 -0.61
N VAL A 309 10.37 -13.78 -0.34
CA VAL A 309 9.48 -14.95 -0.50
C VAL A 309 9.37 -15.39 -1.97
N TYR A 310 9.54 -14.44 -2.89
CA TYR A 310 9.54 -14.65 -4.33
C TYR A 310 10.81 -14.05 -4.94
N GLU A 311 11.64 -14.87 -5.58
CA GLU A 311 12.87 -14.41 -6.21
C GLU A 311 12.56 -13.43 -7.35
N ASN A 312 13.36 -12.36 -7.46
CA ASN A 312 13.25 -11.34 -8.51
C ASN A 312 11.89 -10.62 -8.64
N PHE A 313 10.92 -10.92 -7.79
CA PHE A 313 9.62 -10.28 -7.78
C PHE A 313 9.68 -8.90 -7.11
N LYS A 314 9.09 -7.88 -7.77
CA LYS A 314 9.12 -6.48 -7.31
C LYS A 314 7.74 -5.92 -6.90
N GLY A 315 6.68 -6.74 -6.95
CA GLY A 315 5.29 -6.29 -6.76
C GLY A 315 4.90 -5.96 -5.32
N GLY A 316 5.60 -6.54 -4.33
CA GLY A 316 5.21 -6.49 -2.92
C GLY A 316 4.45 -7.75 -2.50
N ILE A 317 4.21 -7.96 -1.20
CA ILE A 317 3.51 -9.16 -0.71
C ILE A 317 2.43 -8.82 0.30
N SER A 318 1.28 -9.46 0.18
CA SER A 318 0.30 -9.57 1.26
C SER A 318 0.74 -10.70 2.15
N ILE A 319 0.68 -10.52 3.45
CA ILE A 319 1.09 -11.52 4.42
C ILE A 319 -0.07 -11.86 5.35
N ALA A 320 -0.14 -13.13 5.73
CA ALA A 320 -0.95 -13.66 6.81
C ALA A 320 -0.12 -14.73 7.52
N ASP A 321 -0.56 -15.16 8.68
CA ASP A 321 0.13 -16.15 9.48
C ASP A 321 -0.88 -17.05 10.20
N GLY A 322 -0.37 -18.15 10.72
CA GLY A 322 -1.10 -19.02 11.63
C GLY A 322 -0.64 -20.46 11.49
N ASP A 323 -0.80 -21.23 12.55
CA ASP A 323 -0.73 -22.69 12.50
C ASP A 323 -1.91 -23.20 11.67
N ILE A 324 -1.69 -23.43 10.37
CA ILE A 324 -2.74 -23.80 9.43
C ILE A 324 -2.96 -25.30 9.40
N ASP A 325 -1.92 -26.09 9.69
CA ASP A 325 -1.96 -27.55 9.65
C ASP A 325 -2.05 -28.21 11.04
N ASN A 326 -2.13 -27.41 12.09
CA ASN A 326 -2.32 -27.80 13.49
C ASN A 326 -1.18 -28.67 14.04
N ASP A 327 0.06 -28.39 13.62
CA ASP A 327 1.26 -29.08 14.07
C ASP A 327 1.99 -28.35 15.23
N GLY A 328 1.47 -27.18 15.62
CA GLY A 328 2.02 -26.30 16.66
C GLY A 328 3.11 -25.36 16.14
N ILE A 329 3.51 -25.44 14.87
CA ILE A 329 4.32 -24.45 14.15
C ILE A 329 3.35 -23.47 13.51
N THR A 330 3.74 -22.20 13.47
CA THR A 330 3.00 -21.22 12.67
C THR A 330 3.52 -21.25 11.24
N GLU A 331 2.65 -21.08 10.26
CA GLU A 331 3.06 -20.86 8.89
C GLU A 331 2.98 -19.39 8.54
N ILE A 332 3.87 -18.94 7.66
CA ILE A 332 3.80 -17.60 7.06
C ILE A 332 3.29 -17.76 5.64
N LEU A 333 2.14 -17.16 5.37
CA LEU A 333 1.52 -17.17 4.06
C LEU A 333 1.81 -15.83 3.38
N ALA A 334 2.42 -15.89 2.21
CA ALA A 334 2.61 -14.72 1.36
C ALA A 334 1.81 -14.89 0.08
N ALA A 335 1.04 -13.87 -0.27
CA ALA A 335 0.43 -13.75 -1.58
C ALA A 335 1.11 -12.63 -2.36
N THR A 336 1.36 -12.84 -3.65
CA THR A 336 1.88 -11.76 -4.49
C THR A 336 0.89 -10.60 -4.54
N GLN A 337 1.37 -9.42 -4.15
CA GLN A 337 0.68 -8.18 -4.48
C GLN A 337 1.29 -7.64 -5.76
N THR A 338 0.43 -7.19 -6.67
CA THR A 338 0.88 -6.42 -7.83
C THR A 338 -0.09 -5.26 -7.98
N ILE A 339 0.43 -4.06 -8.14
CA ILE A 339 -0.25 -3.06 -8.94
C ILE A 339 0.57 -2.97 -10.20
N SER A 340 -0.03 -3.34 -11.32
CA SER A 340 0.60 -3.16 -12.62
C SER A 340 1.11 -1.70 -12.74
N PRO A 341 2.27 -1.43 -13.35
CA PRO A 341 2.56 -0.08 -13.82
C PRO A 341 1.40 0.29 -14.75
N ILE A 342 0.58 1.24 -14.32
CA ILE A 342 -0.80 1.39 -14.75
C ILE A 342 -0.93 1.49 -16.28
N GLY A 343 -1.67 0.55 -16.85
CA GLY A 343 -2.49 0.79 -18.03
C GLY A 343 -3.67 1.71 -17.68
N LYS A 344 -3.66 2.92 -18.23
CA LYS A 344 -4.80 3.83 -18.47
C LYS A 344 -5.70 4.36 -17.33
N TYR A 345 -5.51 4.07 -16.04
CA TYR A 345 -6.27 4.74 -14.96
C TYR A 345 -5.39 5.49 -13.93
N ASN A 346 -5.42 6.81 -14.07
CA ASN A 346 -4.55 7.85 -13.53
C ASN A 346 -4.49 8.03 -11.99
N SER A 347 -4.78 7.02 -11.18
CA SER A 347 -4.89 7.19 -9.72
C SER A 347 -3.53 7.12 -9.02
N PHE A 348 -2.90 8.30 -8.94
CA PHE A 348 -2.32 8.92 -7.73
C PHE A 348 -1.15 9.78 -8.08
N LYS A 349 -1.52 10.88 -8.71
CA LYS A 349 -0.67 12.00 -9.07
C LYS A 349 -0.79 13.01 -7.94
N ILE A 350 0.32 13.44 -7.36
CA ILE A 350 0.37 14.56 -6.39
C ILE A 350 1.30 15.61 -6.97
N ILE A 351 0.88 16.86 -6.89
CA ILE A 351 1.71 18.01 -7.19
C ILE A 351 2.13 18.63 -5.85
N GLU A 352 3.43 18.69 -5.58
CA GLU A 352 3.97 19.47 -4.49
C GLU A 352 4.67 20.71 -5.03
N ILE A 353 4.50 21.86 -4.36
CA ILE A 353 5.10 23.13 -4.73
C ILE A 353 5.80 23.71 -3.52
N ASP A 354 7.12 23.88 -3.65
CA ASP A 354 7.93 24.58 -2.68
C ASP A 354 8.21 26.00 -3.17
N ILE A 355 7.56 26.97 -2.52
CA ILE A 355 7.68 28.38 -2.87
C ILE A 355 9.00 29.01 -2.39
N ALA A 356 9.74 28.38 -1.47
CA ALA A 356 11.06 28.86 -1.08
C ALA A 356 12.08 28.50 -2.16
N GLN A 357 12.07 27.25 -2.59
CA GLN A 357 12.99 26.73 -3.60
C GLN A 357 12.58 27.05 -5.05
N GLN A 358 11.34 27.52 -5.25
CA GLN A 358 10.76 27.74 -6.59
C GLN A 358 10.78 26.46 -7.43
N LYS A 359 10.35 25.36 -6.80
CA LYS A 359 10.25 24.03 -7.42
C LYS A 359 8.84 23.46 -7.34
N LEU A 360 8.47 22.70 -8.37
CA LEU A 360 7.29 21.86 -8.40
C LEU A 360 7.72 20.41 -8.60
N PHE A 361 7.13 19.51 -7.83
CA PHE A 361 7.39 18.07 -7.88
C PHE A 361 6.11 17.35 -8.26
N ALA A 362 6.18 16.52 -9.30
CA ALA A 362 5.10 15.64 -9.73
C ALA A 362 5.39 14.22 -9.27
N TYR A 363 4.61 13.75 -8.30
CA TYR A 363 4.70 12.40 -7.76
C TYR A 363 3.63 11.50 -8.37
N PHE A 364 4.00 10.28 -8.77
CA PHE A 364 3.05 9.24 -9.11
C PHE A 364 3.26 8.05 -8.19
N LYS A 365 2.20 7.63 -7.49
CA LYS A 365 2.27 6.52 -6.51
C LYS A 365 3.40 6.68 -5.48
N GLY A 366 3.62 7.92 -5.01
CA GLY A 366 4.66 8.24 -4.03
C GLY A 366 6.09 8.32 -4.61
N LEU A 367 6.30 7.97 -5.88
CA LEU A 367 7.58 8.12 -6.56
C LEU A 367 7.64 9.48 -7.26
N LEU A 368 8.76 10.20 -7.10
CA LEU A 368 9.00 11.43 -7.85
C LEU A 368 9.19 11.09 -9.34
N GLU A 369 8.22 11.45 -10.18
CA GLU A 369 8.35 11.26 -11.63
C GLU A 369 9.11 12.39 -12.30
N LYS A 370 8.82 13.64 -11.89
CA LYS A 370 9.44 14.81 -12.51
C LYS A 370 9.51 15.99 -11.55
N GLU A 371 10.62 16.71 -11.64
CA GLU A 371 10.85 17.99 -10.98
C GLU A 371 10.86 19.12 -12.01
N PHE A 372 10.33 20.28 -11.63
CA PHE A 372 10.27 21.47 -12.46
C PHE A 372 10.78 22.68 -11.70
N ILE A 373 11.55 23.51 -12.40
CA ILE A 373 11.82 24.88 -11.95
C ILE A 373 10.59 25.73 -12.31
N ILE A 374 10.03 26.43 -11.33
CA ILE A 374 8.81 27.23 -11.48
C ILE A 374 9.04 28.68 -11.09
N SER A 375 8.03 29.53 -11.32
CA SER A 375 7.96 30.87 -10.76
C SER A 375 6.61 31.09 -10.09
N THR A 376 6.60 31.40 -8.80
CA THR A 376 5.38 31.63 -8.02
C THR A 376 5.12 33.12 -7.81
N GLY A 377 4.08 33.42 -7.04
CA GLY A 377 3.64 34.76 -6.70
C GLY A 377 4.70 35.58 -5.98
N THR A 378 4.76 36.87 -6.30
CA THR A 378 5.58 37.86 -5.58
C THR A 378 5.05 38.09 -4.16
N TRP A 379 5.80 38.83 -3.34
CA TRP A 379 5.34 39.19 -1.99
C TRP A 379 4.04 40.01 -1.99
N LYS A 380 3.82 40.82 -3.03
CA LYS A 380 2.60 41.64 -3.21
C LYS A 380 1.41 40.81 -3.66
N PHE A 381 1.66 39.70 -4.36
CA PHE A 381 0.65 38.79 -4.87
C PHE A 381 1.05 37.33 -4.55
N PRO A 382 1.03 36.93 -3.28
CA PRO A 382 1.57 35.66 -2.85
C PRO A 382 0.77 34.48 -3.40
N THR A 383 1.47 33.40 -3.75
CA THR A 383 0.83 32.09 -3.98
C THR A 383 0.36 31.54 -2.62
N PRO A 384 -0.91 31.13 -2.48
CA PRO A 384 -1.45 30.67 -1.21
C PRO A 384 -0.81 29.35 -0.78
N LEU A 385 -0.43 29.25 0.50
CA LEU A 385 0.02 28.01 1.12
C LEU A 385 -1.18 27.14 1.50
N GLY A 386 -1.02 25.82 1.49
CA GLY A 386 -2.04 24.87 1.92
C GLY A 386 -2.19 23.67 0.99
N ASN A 387 -3.27 22.91 1.22
CA ASN A 387 -3.64 21.75 0.43
C ASN A 387 -4.84 22.09 -0.46
N PHE A 388 -4.73 21.78 -1.74
CA PHE A 388 -5.72 22.06 -2.78
C PHE A 388 -5.85 20.86 -3.72
N HIS A 389 -6.73 20.98 -4.70
CA HIS A 389 -6.87 19.99 -5.78
C HIS A 389 -7.11 20.73 -7.09
N ILE A 390 -6.63 20.18 -8.22
CA ILE A 390 -6.97 20.69 -9.54
C ILE A 390 -8.46 20.50 -9.77
N TYR A 391 -9.26 21.57 -9.78
CA TYR A 391 -10.71 21.45 -10.00
C TYR A 391 -11.14 21.85 -11.41
N ALA A 392 -10.29 22.53 -12.18
CA ALA A 392 -10.56 22.87 -13.57
C ALA A 392 -9.29 22.82 -14.42
N LYS A 393 -9.46 22.44 -15.68
CA LYS A 393 -8.39 22.41 -16.69
C LYS A 393 -8.86 23.10 -17.96
N VAL A 394 -8.11 24.11 -18.41
CA VAL A 394 -8.42 24.88 -19.61
C VAL A 394 -7.20 24.82 -20.54
N PRO A 395 -7.32 24.27 -21.76
CA PRO A 395 -6.18 24.13 -22.67
C PRO A 395 -5.54 25.47 -23.04
N LEU A 396 -6.36 26.52 -23.18
CA LEU A 396 -5.95 27.85 -23.60
C LEU A 396 -6.96 28.88 -23.08
N THR A 397 -6.50 29.95 -22.43
CA THR A 397 -7.39 31.03 -21.96
C THR A 397 -6.70 32.38 -21.93
N ARG A 398 -7.45 33.47 -21.84
CA ARG A 398 -6.92 34.82 -21.58
C ARG A 398 -6.84 35.05 -20.07
N MET A 399 -5.74 35.63 -19.61
CA MET A 399 -5.57 36.04 -18.21
C MET A 399 -5.23 37.53 -18.16
N SER A 400 -6.05 38.31 -17.45
CA SER A 400 -5.83 39.74 -17.27
C SER A 400 -6.04 40.17 -15.83
N GLY A 401 -5.37 41.25 -15.44
CA GLY A 401 -5.50 41.90 -14.15
C GLY A 401 -5.54 43.42 -14.35
N TYR A 402 -6.49 44.09 -13.69
CA TYR A 402 -6.66 45.53 -13.76
C TYR A 402 -6.77 46.13 -12.36
N TYR A 403 -5.88 47.07 -12.05
CA TYR A 403 -5.68 47.71 -10.74
C TYR A 403 -5.79 49.24 -10.82
N GLY A 404 -6.38 49.76 -11.90
CA GLY A 404 -6.60 51.19 -12.14
C GLY A 404 -5.86 51.73 -13.37
N PRO A 405 -6.18 52.95 -13.83
CA PRO A 405 -5.54 53.55 -14.99
C PRO A 405 -4.03 53.67 -14.82
N ASN A 406 -3.26 53.24 -15.83
CA ASN A 406 -1.78 53.28 -15.86
C ASN A 406 -1.08 52.57 -14.69
N HIS A 407 -1.77 51.67 -13.98
CA HIS A 407 -1.17 50.95 -12.87
C HIS A 407 -0.12 49.93 -13.39
N PRO A 408 1.11 49.89 -12.84
CA PRO A 408 2.21 49.07 -13.38
C PRO A 408 1.98 47.56 -13.28
N GLU A 409 1.04 47.12 -12.43
CA GLU A 409 0.66 45.71 -12.27
C GLU A 409 -0.47 45.29 -13.23
N ASN A 410 -0.99 46.20 -14.05
CA ASN A 410 -1.98 45.82 -15.06
C ASN A 410 -1.33 44.86 -16.06
N TYR A 411 -2.03 43.77 -16.38
CA TYR A 411 -1.57 42.83 -17.39
C TYR A 411 -2.74 42.28 -18.20
N ASP A 412 -2.43 41.86 -19.42
CA ASP A 412 -3.38 41.26 -20.34
C ASP A 412 -2.66 40.26 -21.23
N LEU A 413 -2.82 38.99 -20.90
CA LEU A 413 -2.09 37.87 -21.48
C LEU A 413 -3.08 37.01 -22.28
N PRO A 414 -3.17 37.18 -23.60
CA PRO A 414 -3.96 36.30 -24.44
C PRO A 414 -3.31 34.92 -24.53
N ASN A 415 -4.11 33.87 -24.74
CA ASN A 415 -3.63 32.55 -25.12
C ASN A 415 -2.64 31.91 -24.12
N VAL A 416 -2.88 32.05 -22.81
CA VAL A 416 -2.15 31.32 -21.77
C VAL A 416 -2.50 29.83 -21.86
N PRO A 417 -1.53 28.94 -22.14
CA PRO A 417 -1.82 27.53 -22.36
C PRO A 417 -1.74 26.71 -21.07
N HIS A 418 -2.34 25.52 -21.12
CA HIS A 418 -2.17 24.45 -20.13
C HIS A 418 -2.55 24.85 -18.70
N VAL A 419 -3.69 25.52 -18.55
CA VAL A 419 -4.13 26.09 -17.29
C VAL A 419 -4.80 25.03 -16.41
N MET A 420 -4.25 24.82 -15.22
CA MET A 420 -4.81 23.93 -14.20
C MET A 420 -5.14 24.76 -12.95
N VAL A 421 -6.43 25.01 -12.72
CA VAL A 421 -6.91 25.85 -11.63
C VAL A 421 -7.00 25.02 -10.35
N PHE A 422 -6.41 25.52 -9.26
CA PHE A 422 -6.36 24.81 -7.97
C PHE A 422 -7.02 25.59 -6.83
N TYR A 423 -7.11 26.92 -6.92
CA TYR A 423 -7.76 27.75 -5.91
C TYR A 423 -8.25 29.08 -6.50
N LYS A 424 -9.56 29.39 -6.45
CA LYS A 424 -10.13 30.67 -6.97
C LYS A 424 -9.65 31.00 -8.40
N ASN A 425 -8.84 32.05 -8.57
CA ASN A 425 -8.24 32.45 -9.84
C ASN A 425 -6.75 32.06 -9.94
N TYR A 426 -6.23 31.31 -8.98
CA TYR A 426 -4.86 30.79 -8.95
C TYR A 426 -4.78 29.47 -9.73
N ALA A 427 -3.82 29.41 -10.63
CA ALA A 427 -3.60 28.27 -11.50
C ALA A 427 -2.12 27.94 -11.67
N ILE A 428 -1.85 26.71 -12.06
CA ILE A 428 -0.58 26.24 -12.61
C ILE A 428 -0.70 26.31 -14.14
N HIS A 429 0.21 26.99 -14.83
CA HIS A 429 0.11 27.16 -16.28
C HIS A 429 1.46 27.46 -16.96
N GLY A 430 1.48 27.39 -18.30
CA GLY A 430 2.63 27.81 -19.10
C GLY A 430 2.76 29.33 -19.15
N ALA A 431 3.98 29.85 -19.06
CA ALA A 431 4.27 31.28 -19.13
C ALA A 431 5.21 31.58 -20.30
N TYR A 432 4.68 32.20 -21.37
CA TYR A 432 5.47 32.59 -22.55
C TYR A 432 6.11 33.97 -22.41
N TRP A 433 5.65 34.80 -21.46
CA TRP A 433 6.02 36.22 -21.34
C TRP A 433 7.25 36.48 -20.48
N HIS A 434 7.82 35.47 -19.82
CA HIS A 434 9.06 35.60 -19.07
C HIS A 434 9.91 34.33 -19.11
N TRP A 435 11.21 34.49 -18.85
CA TRP A 435 12.18 33.38 -18.78
C TRP A 435 12.77 33.17 -17.37
N ARG A 436 12.38 34.01 -16.40
CA ARG A 436 12.94 34.09 -15.03
C ARG A 436 12.51 32.94 -14.07
N PHE A 437 12.43 31.72 -14.58
CA PHE A 437 12.10 30.53 -13.78
C PHE A 437 13.11 30.34 -12.64
N GLY A 438 12.65 29.97 -11.45
CA GLY A 438 13.44 29.89 -10.23
C GLY A 438 13.35 31.15 -9.37
N THR A 439 12.58 32.16 -9.80
CA THR A 439 12.32 33.38 -9.02
C THR A 439 10.83 33.72 -8.98
N ARG A 440 10.40 34.41 -7.92
CA ARG A 440 9.01 34.85 -7.77
C ARG A 440 8.70 36.02 -8.69
N VAL A 441 7.73 35.87 -9.59
CA VAL A 441 7.40 36.89 -10.61
C VAL A 441 5.91 37.08 -10.86
N SER A 442 5.06 36.15 -10.44
CA SER A 442 3.66 36.14 -10.87
C SER A 442 2.75 36.93 -9.93
N HIS A 443 1.50 37.09 -10.36
CA HIS A 443 0.38 37.60 -9.56
C HIS A 443 -0.29 36.50 -8.71
N GLY A 444 0.47 35.48 -8.29
CA GLY A 444 0.00 34.39 -7.45
C GLY A 444 -0.05 33.02 -8.14
N CYS A 445 -0.21 32.99 -9.45
CA CYS A 445 -0.18 31.74 -10.24
C CYS A 445 1.21 31.06 -10.21
N VAL A 446 1.25 29.78 -10.55
CA VAL A 446 2.49 29.01 -10.65
C VAL A 446 2.86 28.87 -12.12
N ASN A 447 3.97 29.49 -12.51
CA ASN A 447 4.39 29.65 -13.89
C ASN A 447 5.43 28.56 -14.23
N LEU A 448 5.19 27.83 -15.32
CA LEU A 448 6.09 26.82 -15.88
C LEU A 448 6.56 27.22 -17.29
N LYS A 449 7.70 26.65 -17.71
CA LYS A 449 8.07 26.64 -19.13
C LYS A 449 6.98 25.94 -19.93
N LEU A 450 6.77 26.35 -21.19
CA LEU A 450 5.68 25.82 -22.02
C LEU A 450 5.70 24.28 -22.13
N VAL A 451 6.86 23.68 -22.40
CA VAL A 451 7.01 22.22 -22.52
C VAL A 451 6.72 21.49 -21.20
N ASP A 452 7.07 22.10 -20.07
CA ASP A 452 6.85 21.52 -18.75
C ASP A 452 5.39 21.64 -18.33
N ALA A 453 4.76 22.78 -18.63
CA ALA A 453 3.33 22.98 -18.45
C ALA A 453 2.51 21.99 -19.29
N GLU A 454 2.90 21.76 -20.54
CA GLU A 454 2.25 20.78 -21.42
C GLU A 454 2.33 19.37 -20.85
N TRP A 455 3.52 18.95 -20.41
CA TRP A 455 3.70 17.64 -19.78
C TRP A 455 2.82 17.51 -18.54
N LEU A 456 2.90 18.48 -17.62
CA LEU A 456 2.15 18.44 -16.36
C LEU A 456 0.64 18.47 -16.59
N TYR A 457 0.20 19.23 -17.60
CA TYR A 457 -1.20 19.28 -18.01
C TYR A 457 -1.68 17.97 -18.60
N LYS A 458 -0.89 17.27 -19.42
CA LYS A 458 -1.27 15.92 -19.90
C LYS A 458 -1.24 14.90 -18.78
N TRP A 459 -0.31 15.05 -17.84
CA TRP A 459 -0.11 14.16 -16.72
C TRP A 459 -1.23 14.27 -15.67
N ALA A 460 -1.48 15.46 -15.12
CA ALA A 460 -2.46 15.69 -14.06
C ALA A 460 -3.90 15.52 -14.57
N HIS A 461 -4.80 15.10 -13.69
CA HIS A 461 -6.26 15.06 -13.95
C HIS A 461 -7.02 15.99 -12.99
N ILE A 462 -8.27 16.30 -13.32
CA ILE A 462 -9.16 16.98 -12.36
C ILE A 462 -9.29 16.08 -11.12
N GLY A 463 -9.03 16.63 -9.94
CA GLY A 463 -8.92 15.92 -8.67
C GLY A 463 -7.48 15.67 -8.22
N THR A 464 -6.45 15.95 -9.04
CA THR A 464 -5.03 15.80 -8.63
C THR A 464 -4.73 16.72 -7.42
N PRO A 465 -4.30 16.17 -6.27
CA PRO A 465 -3.91 16.98 -5.11
C PRO A 465 -2.74 17.92 -5.42
N VAL A 466 -2.80 19.12 -4.85
CA VAL A 466 -1.77 20.16 -4.94
C VAL A 466 -1.43 20.63 -3.53
N LYS A 467 -0.21 20.36 -3.07
CA LYS A 467 0.30 20.82 -1.77
C LYS A 467 1.29 21.95 -1.98
N ILE A 468 1.04 23.11 -1.37
CA ILE A 468 1.89 24.30 -1.50
C ILE A 468 2.45 24.66 -0.12
N TYR A 469 3.76 24.67 0.00
CA TYR A 469 4.49 24.97 1.23
C TYR A 469 5.73 25.83 0.97
N SER A 470 6.34 26.31 2.04
CA SER A 470 7.64 26.99 2.02
C SER A 470 8.58 26.17 2.90
N SER A 471 9.58 25.52 2.30
CA SER A 471 10.65 24.94 3.12
C SER A 471 11.42 26.07 3.83
N LYS A 472 11.94 25.76 5.03
CA LYS A 472 12.76 26.68 5.81
C LYS A 472 14.21 26.62 5.36
#